data_AF-A0A7W1G7S2-F1
#
_entry.id   AF-A0A7W1G7S2-F1
#
_cell.length_a   1.000
_cell.length_b   1.000
_cell.length_c   1.000
_cell.angle_alpha   90.00
_cell.angle_beta   90.00
_cell.angle_gamma   90.00
#
_symmetry.space_group_name_H-M   'P 1'
#
loop_
_entity.id
_entity.type
_entity.pdbx_description
1 polymer ?
#
loop_
_entity_poly.entity_id
_entity_poly.type
_entity_poly.pdbx_seq_one_letter_code
_entity_poly.pdbx_strand_id
1 'polypeptide(L)'
;AKLAEATEGSTAHKWRKRLSPEVESRLMQAIVFFRIDVTSVEGKWKLNQNHTPERRLRVIAALREEGDADALAIADAMEGTLTGLAN
;
A
#
# COMPACT_ATOMS: atom_id res chain seq x y z
N ALA A 1 22.59 -1.57 19.76
CA ALA A 1 22.23 -0.91 18.49
C ALA A 1 21.94 -1.94 17.40
N LYS A 2 20.77 -2.61 17.42
CA LYS A 2 20.46 -3.69 16.45
C LYS A 2 19.10 -3.56 15.75
N LEU A 3 18.17 -2.74 16.27
CA LEU A 3 16.81 -2.65 15.72
C LEU A 3 16.77 -2.11 14.28
N ALA A 4 17.09 -0.82 14.07
CA ALA A 4 17.02 -0.19 12.75
C ALA A 4 17.91 -0.89 11.70
N GLU A 5 19.12 -1.33 12.07
CA GLU A 5 19.99 -2.05 11.12
C GLU A 5 19.48 -3.44 10.74
N ALA A 6 18.72 -4.11 11.62
CA ALA A 6 18.14 -5.42 11.32
C ALA A 6 16.78 -5.35 10.61
N THR A 7 16.08 -4.21 10.67
CA THR A 7 14.69 -4.07 10.17
C THR A 7 14.51 -3.04 9.07
N GLU A 8 15.32 -1.98 9.02
CA GLU A 8 15.23 -0.94 7.99
C GLU A 8 16.10 -1.33 6.79
N GLY A 9 15.48 -1.46 5.61
CA GLY A 9 16.19 -1.70 4.36
C GLY A 9 17.14 -0.55 4.01
N SER A 10 18.07 -0.81 3.07
CA SER A 10 19.09 0.15 2.62
C SER A 10 18.48 1.34 1.87
N THR A 11 17.90 2.29 2.60
CA THR A 11 17.42 3.56 2.07
C THR A 11 18.39 4.70 2.43
N ALA A 12 18.53 5.67 1.53
CA ALA A 12 19.54 6.74 1.64
C ALA A 12 19.32 7.70 2.82
N HIS A 13 18.14 7.69 3.45
CA HIS A 13 17.79 8.57 4.56
C HIS A 13 17.57 7.73 5.84
N LYS A 14 18.67 7.34 6.49
CA LYS A 14 18.59 6.61 7.77
C LYS A 14 18.09 7.52 8.88
N TRP A 15 16.96 7.16 9.48
CA TRP A 15 16.44 7.87 10.65
C TRP A 15 17.42 7.71 11.82
N ARG A 16 17.84 8.82 12.43
CA ARG A 16 18.72 8.77 13.62
C ARG A 16 17.88 8.57 14.87
N LYS A 17 18.09 7.44 15.54
CA LYS A 17 17.50 7.19 16.86
C LYS A 17 17.97 8.25 17.86
N ARG A 18 17.04 8.76 18.68
CA ARG A 18 17.29 9.66 19.81
C ARG A 18 16.82 9.00 21.11
N LEU A 19 17.33 7.81 21.40
CA LEU A 19 17.01 7.05 22.61
C LEU A 19 18.29 6.80 23.40
N SER A 20 18.19 6.84 24.74
CA SER A 20 19.26 6.34 25.58
C SER A 20 19.34 4.81 25.46
N PRO A 21 20.53 4.20 25.69
CA PRO A 21 20.68 2.75 25.64
C PRO A 21 19.73 1.99 26.58
N GLU A 22 19.46 2.56 27.76
CA GLU A 22 18.56 1.98 28.77
C GLU A 22 17.11 1.94 28.26
N VAL A 23 16.62 3.05 27.70
CA VAL A 23 15.27 3.13 27.13
C VAL A 23 15.16 2.20 25.92
N GLU A 24 16.18 2.13 25.07
CA GLU A 24 16.21 1.17 23.95
C GLU A 24 16.08 -0.27 24.48
N SER A 25 16.88 -0.67 25.47
CA SER A 25 16.84 -2.02 26.05
C SER A 25 15.47 -2.39 26.61
N ARG A 26 14.82 -1.46 27.34
CA ARG A 26 13.49 -1.69 27.91
C ARG A 26 12.42 -1.86 26.83
N LEU A 27 12.47 -1.05 25.78
CA LEU A 27 11.53 -1.18 24.65
C LEU A 27 11.77 -2.48 23.88
N MET A 28 13.02 -2.92 23.71
CA MET A 28 13.33 -4.19 23.02
C MET A 28 12.70 -5.40 23.71
N GLN A 29 12.66 -5.41 25.05
CA GLN A 29 12.03 -6.48 25.82
C GLN A 29 10.51 -6.53 25.64
N ALA A 30 9.89 -5.44 25.19
CA ALA A 30 8.45 -5.35 24.95
C ALA A 30 8.05 -5.69 23.50
N ILE A 31 9.01 -5.93 22.61
CA ILE A 31 8.74 -6.24 21.19
C ILE A 31 8.85 -7.74 20.96
N VAL A 32 7.79 -8.31 20.37
CA VAL A 32 7.80 -9.70 19.88
C VAL A 32 8.12 -9.68 18.39
N PHE A 33 9.30 -10.20 18.03
CA PHE A 33 9.70 -10.35 16.64
C PHE A 33 9.13 -11.65 16.06
N PHE A 34 8.53 -11.55 14.88
CA PHE A 34 8.14 -12.71 14.09
C PHE A 34 8.42 -12.44 12.61
N ARG A 35 8.39 -13.50 11.81
CA ARG A 35 8.57 -13.46 10.36
C ARG A 35 7.38 -14.14 9.71
N ILE A 36 6.87 -13.55 8.64
CA ILE A 36 5.90 -14.19 7.75
C ILE A 36 6.69 -14.62 6.51
N ASP A 37 6.83 -15.92 6.33
CA ASP A 37 7.35 -16.45 5.08
C ASP A 37 6.24 -16.38 4.03
N VAL A 38 6.44 -15.56 3.00
CA VAL A 38 5.45 -15.37 1.94
C VAL A 38 5.37 -16.64 1.11
N THR A 39 4.28 -17.39 1.25
CA THR A 39 4.03 -18.63 0.49
C THR A 39 3.26 -18.38 -0.80
N SER A 40 2.36 -17.39 -0.77
CA SER A 40 1.54 -16.96 -1.91
C SER A 40 1.05 -15.52 -1.70
N VAL A 41 0.63 -14.88 -2.78
CA VAL A 41 0.02 -13.54 -2.75
C VAL A 41 -1.22 -13.58 -3.62
N GLU A 42 -2.37 -13.23 -3.04
CA GLU A 42 -3.65 -13.14 -3.74
C GLU A 42 -4.17 -11.71 -3.71
N GLY A 43 -4.37 -11.12 -4.89
CA GLY A 43 -4.95 -9.79 -5.03
C GLY A 43 -6.45 -9.84 -5.33
N LYS A 44 -7.19 -8.84 -4.85
CA LYS A 44 -8.63 -8.66 -5.16
C LYS A 44 -8.88 -7.24 -5.66
N TRP A 45 -9.31 -7.13 -6.91
CA TRP A 45 -9.70 -5.86 -7.51
C TRP A 45 -11.21 -5.80 -7.67
N LYS A 46 -11.87 -4.94 -6.89
CA LYS A 46 -13.31 -4.64 -7.04
C LYS A 46 -13.45 -3.27 -7.70
N LEU A 47 -13.48 -3.29 -9.02
CA LEU A 47 -13.43 -2.11 -9.89
C LEU A 47 -14.71 -2.01 -10.73
N ASN A 48 -15.85 -2.43 -10.17
CA ASN A 48 -17.17 -2.37 -10.80
C ASN A 48 -17.25 -3.19 -12.12
N GLN A 49 -16.45 -4.26 -12.24
CA GLN A 49 -16.28 -5.02 -13.49
C GLN A 49 -17.51 -5.83 -13.90
N ASN A 50 -18.45 -6.04 -12.97
CA ASN A 50 -19.73 -6.72 -13.19
C ASN A 50 -20.78 -5.83 -13.90
N HIS A 51 -20.41 -4.63 -14.33
CA HIS A 51 -21.29 -3.68 -15.02
C HIS A 51 -20.78 -3.34 -16.42
N THR A 52 -21.68 -2.78 -17.24
CA THR A 52 -21.35 -2.38 -18.61
C THR A 52 -20.27 -1.30 -18.65
N PRO A 53 -19.51 -1.19 -19.76
CA PRO A 53 -18.49 -0.16 -19.93
C PRO A 53 -19.03 1.27 -19.70
N GLU A 54 -20.23 1.58 -20.17
CA GLU A 54 -20.85 2.90 -20.05
C GLU A 54 -21.13 3.24 -18.58
N ARG A 55 -21.57 2.26 -17.78
CA ARG A 55 -21.76 2.47 -16.34
C ARG A 55 -20.44 2.65 -15.63
N ARG A 56 -19.39 1.92 -16.02
CA ARG A 56 -18.04 2.08 -15.46
C ARG A 56 -17.46 3.46 -15.80
N LEU A 57 -17.63 3.95 -17.03
CA LEU A 57 -17.22 5.30 -17.44
C LEU A 57 -17.91 6.40 -16.62
N ARG A 58 -19.21 6.26 -16.33
CA ARG A 58 -19.92 7.22 -15.45
C ARG A 58 -19.36 7.25 -14.03
N VAL A 59 -19.03 6.08 -13.48
CA VAL A 59 -18.41 5.99 -12.15
C VAL A 59 -17.00 6.58 -12.16
N ILE A 60 -16.20 6.31 -13.20
CA ILE A 60 -14.88 6.93 -13.37
C ILE A 60 -15.01 8.46 -13.36
N ALA A 61 -15.93 9.03 -14.15
CA ALA A 61 -16.14 10.47 -14.19
C ALA A 61 -16.49 11.05 -12.81
N ALA A 62 -17.42 10.43 -12.08
CA ALA A 62 -17.80 10.86 -10.74
C ALA A 62 -16.62 10.80 -9.74
N LEU A 63 -15.80 9.74 -9.80
CA LEU A 63 -14.59 9.62 -8.96
C LEU A 63 -13.54 10.68 -9.30
N ARG A 64 -13.41 11.07 -10.57
CA ARG A 64 -12.51 12.17 -10.98
C ARG A 64 -13.00 13.52 -10.46
N GLU A 65 -14.31 13.72 -10.37
CA GLU A 65 -14.90 14.95 -9.81
C GLU A 65 -14.72 15.06 -8.29
N GLU A 66 -14.77 13.92 -7.56
CA GLU A 66 -14.50 13.88 -6.12
C GLU A 66 -13.06 14.32 -5.79
N GLY A 67 -12.09 13.87 -6.58
CA GLY A 67 -10.76 14.45 -6.68
C GLY A 67 -9.79 14.18 -5.52
N ASP A 68 -10.20 13.41 -4.50
CA ASP A 68 -9.26 12.95 -3.47
C ASP A 68 -8.32 11.86 -4.01
N ALA A 69 -7.25 11.59 -3.27
CA ALA A 69 -6.18 10.69 -3.72
C ALA A 69 -6.68 9.27 -3.97
N ASP A 70 -7.59 8.75 -3.15
CA ASP A 70 -8.11 7.39 -3.28
C ASP A 70 -9.10 7.33 -4.45
N ALA A 71 -9.99 8.32 -4.59
CA ALA A 71 -10.92 8.40 -5.71
C ALA A 71 -10.20 8.45 -7.06
N LEU A 72 -9.15 9.27 -7.16
CA LEU A 72 -8.32 9.35 -8.37
C LEU A 72 -7.61 8.02 -8.67
N ALA A 73 -7.04 7.36 -7.65
CA ALA A 73 -6.37 6.08 -7.82
C ALA A 73 -7.33 4.95 -8.26
N ILE A 74 -8.56 4.93 -7.74
CA ILE A 74 -9.59 3.98 -8.17
C ILE A 74 -10.04 4.28 -9.59
N ALA A 75 -10.23 5.55 -9.95
CA ALA A 75 -10.57 5.95 -11.31
C ALA A 75 -9.50 5.49 -12.32
N ASP A 76 -8.22 5.68 -12.02
CA ASP A 76 -7.09 5.18 -12.81
C ASP A 76 -7.15 3.66 -12.99
N ALA A 77 -7.35 2.92 -11.88
CA ALA A 77 -7.43 1.46 -11.92
C ALA A 77 -8.64 0.97 -12.75
N MET A 78 -9.80 1.62 -12.59
CA MET A 78 -11.00 1.30 -13.38
C MET A 78 -10.79 1.59 -14.87
N GLU A 79 -10.15 2.70 -15.22
CA GLU A 79 -9.83 3.07 -16.59
C GLU A 79 -8.85 2.09 -17.25
N GLY A 80 -7.81 1.67 -16.52
CA GLY A 80 -6.87 0.64 -16.97
C GLY A 80 -7.53 -0.69 -17.32
N THR A 81 -8.59 -1.06 -16.58
CA THR A 81 -9.37 -2.28 -16.88
C THR A 81 -10.36 -2.13 -18.04
N LEU A 82 -10.52 -0.94 -18.62
CA LEU A 82 -11.29 -0.71 -19.85
C LEU A 82 -10.38 -0.68 -21.08
N THR A 83 -9.19 -0.09 -20.95
CA THR A 83 -8.18 -0.04 -22.03
C THR A 83 -7.55 -1.41 -22.28
N GLY A 84 -7.36 -2.22 -21.24
CA GLY A 84 -6.87 -3.60 -21.35
C GLY A 84 -7.85 -4.63 -21.94
N LEU A 85 -9.12 -4.26 -22.17
CA LEU A 85 -10.12 -5.13 -22.82
C LEU A 85 -10.07 -5.09 -24.37
N ALA A 86 -9.22 -4.22 -24.94
CA ALA A 86 -9.08 -4.05 -26.39
C ALA A 86 -7.98 -4.92 -27.04
N ASN A 87 -7.35 -5.82 -26.28
CA ASN A 87 -6.34 -6.79 -26.74
C ASN A 87 -6.77 -8.23 -26.48
#